data_AF-A0A820KL60-F1
#
_entry.id   AF-A0A820KL60-F1
#
_cell.length_a   1.000
_cell.length_b   1.000
_cell.length_c   1.000
_cell.angle_alpha   90.00
_cell.angle_beta   90.00
_cell.angle_gamma   90.00
#
_symmetry.space_group_name_H-M   'P 1'
#
loop_
_entity.id
_entity.type
_entity.pdbx_description
1 polymer ?
#
loop_
_entity_poly.entity_id
_entity_poly.type
_entity_poly.pdbx_seq_one_letter_code
_entity_poly.pdbx_strand_id
1 'polypeptide(L)'
;ARIHVNIIQRILITRWCITGKYLGNYLVVLYMTTKLMYIGVSLFQILLLSIMLGSNFAFYGIQVLDRFFRGMHWDTESRLFPKTTLCDFTIREFGHPRRSHDYTVPCVLKLNLFHQQMFTFLYFWYAIVISLNICDFFLWLYVITPQYRLD
;
A
#
# COMPACT_ATOMS: atom_id res chain seq x y z
N ALA A 1 17.94 -25.68 -20.13
CA ALA A 1 16.80 -25.97 -21.03
C ALA A 1 15.79 -26.97 -20.43
N ARG A 2 16.20 -28.18 -20.02
CA ARG A 2 15.28 -29.24 -19.51
C ARG A 2 14.41 -28.85 -18.30
N ILE A 3 14.93 -28.02 -17.39
CA ILE A 3 14.22 -27.54 -16.19
C ILE A 3 13.09 -26.56 -16.55
N HIS A 4 13.34 -25.62 -17.47
CA HIS A 4 12.32 -24.68 -17.96
C HIS A 4 11.19 -25.40 -18.71
N VAL A 5 11.50 -26.46 -19.47
CA VAL A 5 10.50 -27.26 -20.20
C VAL A 5 9.57 -28.01 -19.23
N ASN A 6 10.09 -28.60 -18.15
CA ASN A 6 9.29 -29.25 -17.10
C ASN A 6 8.37 -28.28 -16.33
N ILE A 7 8.84 -27.05 -16.11
CA ILE A 7 8.04 -25.98 -15.47
C ILE A 7 6.91 -25.52 -16.40
N ILE A 8 7.21 -25.29 -17.68
CA ILE A 8 6.20 -24.89 -18.68
C ILE A 8 5.16 -25.99 -18.89
N GLN A 9 5.56 -27.26 -18.92
CA GLN A 9 4.63 -28.40 -18.98
C GLN A 9 3.72 -28.47 -17.75
N ARG A 10 4.25 -28.28 -16.54
CA ARG A 10 3.44 -28.24 -15.31
C ARG A 10 2.44 -27.09 -15.31
N ILE A 11 2.85 -25.89 -15.72
CA ILE A 11 1.98 -24.71 -15.85
C ILE A 11 0.87 -24.96 -16.89
N LEU A 12 1.21 -25.56 -18.03
CA LEU A 12 0.25 -25.93 -19.07
C LEU A 12 -0.77 -26.97 -18.59
N ILE A 13 -0.34 -27.98 -17.81
CA ILE A 13 -1.22 -29.00 -17.21
C ILE A 13 -2.14 -28.38 -16.16
N THR A 14 -1.66 -27.45 -15.32
CA THR A 14 -2.51 -26.70 -14.38
C THR A 14 -3.56 -25.90 -15.14
N ARG A 15 -3.18 -25.26 -16.26
CA ARG A 15 -4.11 -24.54 -17.16
C ARG A 15 -5.16 -25.47 -17.80
N TRP A 16 -4.76 -26.70 -18.11
CA TRP A 16 -5.64 -27.73 -18.67
C TRP A 16 -6.59 -28.30 -17.62
N CYS A 17 -6.13 -28.50 -16.39
CA CYS A 17 -6.99 -28.85 -15.26
C CYS A 17 -8.03 -27.76 -15.02
N ILE A 18 -7.66 -26.48 -14.93
CA ILE A 18 -8.56 -25.34 -14.68
C ILE A 18 -9.80 -25.31 -15.61
N THR A 19 -9.72 -25.88 -16.82
CA THR A 19 -10.81 -25.85 -17.83
C THR A 19 -11.67 -27.12 -17.84
N GLY A 20 -11.36 -28.13 -17.01
CA GLY A 20 -12.06 -29.42 -16.93
C GLY A 20 -13.34 -29.37 -16.08
N LYS A 21 -14.47 -29.75 -16.67
CA LYS A 21 -15.85 -29.76 -16.15
C LYS A 21 -16.16 -30.68 -14.93
N TYR A 22 -15.17 -31.11 -14.14
CA TYR A 22 -15.42 -31.96 -12.96
C TYR A 22 -15.55 -31.13 -11.68
N LEU A 23 -16.55 -31.44 -10.84
CA LEU A 23 -16.97 -30.68 -9.64
C LEU A 23 -15.79 -30.33 -8.69
N GLY A 24 -14.83 -31.23 -8.53
CA GLY A 24 -13.64 -31.01 -7.68
C GLY A 24 -12.63 -30.02 -8.25
N ASN A 25 -12.54 -29.90 -9.58
CA ASN A 25 -11.66 -28.94 -10.22
C ASN A 25 -12.26 -27.52 -10.21
N TYR A 26 -13.57 -27.38 -10.38
CA TYR A 26 -14.26 -26.09 -10.30
C TYR A 26 -14.03 -25.38 -8.95
N LEU A 27 -14.11 -26.11 -7.84
CA LEU A 27 -13.86 -25.57 -6.49
C LEU A 27 -12.42 -25.06 -6.32
N VAL A 28 -11.43 -25.78 -6.86
CA VAL A 28 -10.01 -25.39 -6.81
C VAL A 28 -9.76 -24.13 -7.66
N VAL A 29 -10.35 -24.05 -8.85
CA VAL A 29 -10.25 -22.86 -9.71
C VAL A 29 -10.86 -21.64 -9.03
N LEU A 30 -12.05 -21.81 -8.45
CA LEU A 30 -12.73 -20.73 -7.76
C LEU A 30 -11.91 -20.25 -6.56
N TYR A 31 -11.38 -21.17 -5.75
CA TYR A 31 -10.51 -20.86 -4.63
C TYR A 31 -9.26 -20.07 -5.04
N MET A 32 -8.55 -20.54 -6.07
CA MET A 32 -7.35 -19.85 -6.59
C MET A 32 -7.67 -18.48 -7.18
N THR A 33 -8.80 -18.34 -7.86
CA THR A 33 -9.27 -17.07 -8.39
C THR A 33 -9.58 -16.08 -7.26
N THR A 34 -10.23 -16.53 -6.20
CA THR A 34 -10.49 -15.70 -5.01
C THR A 34 -9.19 -15.23 -4.35
N LYS A 35 -8.18 -16.12 -4.21
CA LYS A 35 -6.85 -15.74 -3.68
C LYS A 35 -6.16 -14.67 -4.55
N LEU A 36 -6.23 -14.81 -5.88
CA LEU A 36 -5.71 -13.80 -6.79
C LEU A 36 -6.47 -12.47 -6.67
N MET A 37 -7.80 -12.52 -6.51
CA MET A 37 -8.64 -11.35 -6.31
C MET A 37 -8.27 -10.59 -5.02
N TYR A 38 -7.94 -11.30 -3.93
CA TYR A 38 -7.45 -10.68 -2.69
C TYR A 38 -6.15 -9.89 -2.91
N ILE A 39 -5.20 -10.43 -3.69
CA ILE A 39 -3.98 -9.70 -4.07
C ILE A 39 -4.37 -8.43 -4.86
N GLY A 40 -5.25 -8.57 -5.86
CA GLY A 40 -5.73 -7.43 -6.66
C GLY A 40 -6.39 -6.33 -5.82
N VAL A 41 -7.26 -6.70 -4.88
CA VAL A 41 -7.91 -5.76 -3.94
C VAL A 41 -6.88 -5.05 -3.07
N SER A 42 -5.89 -5.77 -2.55
CA SER A 42 -4.84 -5.17 -1.72
C SER A 42 -3.94 -4.19 -2.49
N LEU A 43 -3.65 -4.46 -3.77
CA LEU A 43 -2.92 -3.53 -4.65
C LEU A 43 -3.75 -2.30 -4.99
N PHE A 44 -5.03 -2.50 -5.29
CA PHE A 44 -5.97 -1.41 -5.55
C PHE A 44 -6.09 -0.48 -4.33
N GLN A 45 -6.09 -1.03 -3.11
CA GLN A 45 -6.11 -0.25 -1.89
C GLN A 45 -4.91 0.70 -1.75
N ILE A 46 -3.70 0.26 -2.10
CA ILE A 46 -2.51 1.12 -2.12
C ILE A 46 -2.58 2.16 -3.24
N LEU A 47 -3.12 1.79 -4.41
CA LEU A 47 -3.32 2.73 -5.51
C LEU A 47 -4.30 3.84 -5.14
N LEU A 48 -5.45 3.49 -4.55
CA LEU A 48 -6.45 4.45 -4.09
C LEU A 48 -5.85 5.43 -3.08
N LEU A 49 -5.02 4.93 -2.17
CA LEU A 49 -4.33 5.74 -1.19
C LEU A 49 -3.30 6.69 -1.83
N SER A 50 -2.61 6.23 -2.88
CA SER A 50 -1.69 7.04 -3.69
C SER A 50 -2.42 8.19 -4.41
N ILE A 51 -3.62 7.92 -4.93
CA ILE A 51 -4.47 8.92 -5.59
C ILE A 51 -4.98 9.95 -4.58
N MET A 52 -5.49 9.50 -3.42
CA MET A 52 -6.01 10.41 -2.38
C MET A 52 -4.94 11.34 -1.81
N LEU A 53 -3.70 10.88 -1.67
CA LEU A 53 -2.57 11.69 -1.19
C LEU A 53 -1.88 12.51 -2.29
N GLY A 54 -2.17 12.26 -3.57
CA GLY A 54 -1.52 12.95 -4.68
C GLY A 54 -0.01 12.70 -4.79
N SER A 55 0.49 11.57 -4.27
CA SER A 55 1.91 11.20 -4.28
C SER A 55 2.09 9.70 -4.46
N ASN A 56 3.30 9.30 -4.81
CA ASN A 56 3.70 7.91 -5.01
C ASN A 56 3.79 7.16 -3.66
N PHE A 57 2.63 6.89 -3.06
CA PHE A 57 2.52 6.27 -1.75
C PHE A 57 3.09 4.84 -1.72
N ALA A 58 3.11 4.15 -2.87
CA ALA A 58 3.74 2.83 -3.00
C ALA A 58 5.20 2.79 -2.50
N PHE A 59 5.99 3.85 -2.73
CA PHE A 59 7.39 3.93 -2.30
C PHE A 59 7.58 4.69 -0.98
N TYR A 60 6.50 5.15 -0.34
CA TYR A 60 6.57 6.00 0.84
C TYR A 60 7.24 5.27 2.02
N GLY A 61 6.81 4.07 2.38
CA GLY A 61 7.38 3.40 3.55
C GLY A 61 8.82 2.94 3.35
N ILE A 62 9.27 2.65 2.12
CA ILE A 62 10.70 2.39 1.86
C ILE A 62 11.54 3.63 2.18
N GLN A 63 11.07 4.82 1.77
CA GLN A 63 11.75 6.07 2.09
C GLN A 63 11.72 6.37 3.59
N VAL A 64 10.63 6.08 4.28
CA VAL A 64 10.54 6.24 5.74
C VAL A 64 11.51 5.29 6.45
N LEU A 65 11.57 4.03 6.02
CA LEU A 65 12.44 3.01 6.60
C LEU A 65 13.93 3.33 6.37
N ASP A 66 14.31 3.76 5.17
CA ASP A 66 15.68 4.18 4.84
C ASP A 66 16.11 5.39 5.67
N ARG A 67 15.24 6.38 5.85
CA ARG A 67 15.50 7.55 6.73
C ARG A 67 15.66 7.14 8.18
N PHE A 68 14.84 6.19 8.66
CA PHE A 68 14.91 5.65 10.01
C PHE A 68 16.24 4.93 10.25
N PHE A 69 16.66 4.04 9.36
CA PHE A 69 17.95 3.34 9.48
C PHE A 69 19.17 4.26 9.39
N ARG A 70 19.07 5.36 8.64
CA ARG A 70 20.13 6.38 8.54
C ARG A 70 20.19 7.32 9.75
N GLY A 71 19.30 7.18 10.74
CA GLY A 71 19.27 8.04 11.92
C GLY A 71 18.98 9.52 11.60
N MET A 72 18.36 9.80 10.46
CA MET A 72 17.95 11.17 10.12
C MET A 72 16.78 11.58 11.01
N HIS A 73 16.79 12.84 11.45
CA HIS A 73 15.74 13.35 12.32
C HIS A 73 14.37 13.25 11.63
N TRP A 74 13.42 12.64 12.34
CA TRP A 74 12.01 12.46 11.96
C TRP A 74 11.28 13.78 11.70
N ASP A 75 11.89 14.89 12.10
CA ASP A 75 11.39 16.25 11.96
C ASP A 75 11.46 16.85 10.55
N THR A 76 11.98 16.10 9.56
CA THR A 76 11.95 16.55 8.16
C THR A 76 10.49 16.72 7.74
N GLU A 77 10.03 17.98 7.65
CA GLU A 77 8.70 18.37 7.20
C GLU A 77 8.31 17.52 5.98
N SER A 78 7.28 16.69 6.16
CA SER A 78 6.74 15.93 5.05
C SER A 78 6.16 16.94 4.06
N ARG A 79 6.68 16.98 2.84
CA ARG A 79 6.20 17.91 1.80
C ARG A 79 4.69 17.77 1.52
N LEU A 80 4.13 16.60 1.84
CA LEU A 80 2.70 16.29 1.77
C LEU A 80 1.89 16.78 2.97
N PHE A 81 2.51 16.84 4.14
CA PHE A 81 1.82 17.07 5.40
C PHE A 81 2.61 18.08 6.26
N PRO A 82 2.49 19.40 5.99
CA PRO A 82 3.10 20.43 6.83
C PRO A 82 2.52 20.41 8.26
N LYS A 83 3.38 20.25 9.27
CA LYS A 83 2.96 20.28 10.69
C LYS A 83 2.80 21.71 11.21
N THR A 84 3.42 22.68 10.53
CA THR A 84 3.41 24.10 10.87
C THR A 84 3.13 24.94 9.63
N THR A 85 2.19 25.88 9.71
CA THR A 85 1.83 26.80 8.62
C THR A 85 1.82 28.24 9.13
N LEU A 86 2.15 29.20 8.27
CA LEU A 86 2.00 30.62 8.61
C LEU A 86 0.55 31.04 8.35
N CYS A 87 -0.09 31.66 9.34
CA CYS A 87 -1.40 32.27 9.19
C CYS A 87 -1.28 33.79 9.25
N ASP A 88 -1.93 34.45 8.29
CA ASP A 88 -2.04 35.90 8.24
C ASP A 88 -3.35 36.34 8.90
N PHE A 89 -3.24 37.24 9.88
CA PHE A 89 -4.36 37.86 10.56
C PHE A 89 -4.33 39.37 10.36
N THR A 90 -5.43 39.92 9.86
CA THR A 90 -5.62 41.36 9.74
C THR A 90 -6.41 41.87 10.94
N ILE A 91 -5.77 42.59 11.85
CA ILE A 91 -6.43 43.17 13.03
C ILE A 91 -6.75 44.64 12.73
N ARG A 92 -8.00 45.05 12.96
CA ARG A 92 -8.44 46.44 12.87
C ARG A 92 -8.25 47.15 14.20
N GLU A 93 -7.64 48.32 14.20
CA GLU A 93 -7.46 49.12 15.41
C GLU A 93 -8.81 49.70 15.89
N PHE A 94 -9.14 49.51 17.18
CA PHE A 94 -10.30 50.16 17.79
C PHE A 94 -10.07 51.69 17.84
N GLY A 95 -10.74 52.43 16.94
CA GLY A 95 -10.67 53.89 16.84
C GLY A 95 -10.31 54.43 15.45
N HIS A 96 -9.66 53.63 14.58
CA HIS A 96 -9.35 54.01 13.20
C HIS A 96 -9.67 52.86 12.23
N PRO A 97 -10.95 52.64 11.86
CA PRO A 97 -11.38 51.50 11.04
C PRO A 97 -10.78 51.45 9.62
N ARG A 98 -10.03 52.48 9.20
CA ARG A 98 -9.28 52.51 7.93
C ARG A 98 -7.82 52.06 8.05
N ARG A 99 -7.26 51.90 9.26
CA ARG A 99 -5.93 51.30 9.47
C ARG A 99 -6.10 49.85 9.90
N SER A 100 -5.61 48.95 9.05
CA SER A 100 -5.53 47.52 9.32
C SER A 100 -4.05 47.14 9.31
N HIS A 101 -3.60 46.43 10.35
CA HIS A 101 -2.24 45.90 10.43
C HIS A 101 -2.28 44.39 10.24
N ASP A 102 -1.46 43.90 9.32
CA ASP A 102 -1.33 42.47 9.02
C ASP A 102 -0.22 41.86 9.88
N TYR A 103 -0.55 40.75 10.55
CA TYR A 103 0.36 39.98 11.37
C TYR A 103 0.45 38.55 10.85
N THR A 104 1.66 38.05 10.64
CA THR A 104 1.92 36.66 10.29
C THR A 104 2.42 35.92 11.51
N VAL A 105 1.72 34.86 11.92
CA VAL A 105 2.12 34.03 13.07
C VAL A 105 2.22 32.54 12.69
N PRO A 106 3.12 31.76 13.33
CA PRO A 106 3.18 30.33 13.11
C PRO A 106 2.01 29.62 13.82
N CYS A 107 1.26 28.83 13.06
CA CYS A 107 0.18 27.98 13.53
C CYS A 107 0.54 26.50 13.38
N VAL A 108 0.18 25.70 14.38
CA VAL A 108 0.37 24.24 14.37
C VAL A 108 -0.89 23.55 13.87
N LEU A 109 -0.77 22.74 12.80
CA LEU A 109 -1.89 22.02 12.21
C LEU A 109 -1.97 20.60 12.78
N LYS A 110 -2.58 20.48 13.97
CA LYS A 110 -2.70 19.20 14.70
C LYS A 110 -3.37 18.09 13.89
N LEU A 111 -4.34 18.45 13.04
CA LEU A 111 -5.04 17.50 12.18
C LEU A 111 -4.09 16.80 11.18
N ASN A 112 -3.10 17.53 10.67
CA ASN A 112 -2.20 17.02 9.66
C ASN A 112 -1.16 16.05 10.24
N LEU A 113 -0.72 16.34 11.47
CA LEU A 113 0.14 15.44 12.24
C LEU A 113 -0.56 14.09 12.50
N PHE A 114 -1.85 14.13 12.82
CA PHE A 114 -2.65 12.91 13.00
C PHE A 114 -2.75 12.09 11.70
N HIS A 115 -3.02 12.75 10.57
CA HIS A 115 -3.07 12.08 9.26
C HIS A 115 -1.74 11.42 8.91
N GLN A 116 -0.62 12.13 9.09
CA GLN A 116 0.72 11.59 8.83
C GLN A 116 0.97 10.28 9.60
N GLN A 117 0.62 10.25 10.89
CA GLN A 117 0.84 9.07 11.72
C GLN A 117 -0.08 7.90 11.35
N MET A 118 -1.36 8.17 11.07
CA MET A 118 -2.32 7.16 10.68
C MET A 118 -1.98 6.53 9.32
N PHE A 119 -1.60 7.34 8.33
CA PHE A 119 -1.20 6.81 7.02
C PHE A 119 0.10 6.02 7.08
N THR A 120 1.05 6.42 7.92
CA THR A 120 2.28 5.65 8.15
C THR A 120 1.97 4.27 8.72
N PHE A 121 1.10 4.19 9.74
CA PHE A 121 0.66 2.91 10.30
C PHE A 121 -0.07 2.03 9.26
N LEU A 122 -1.01 2.63 8.52
CA LEU A 122 -1.76 1.94 7.46
C LEU A 122 -0.85 1.39 6.36
N TYR A 123 0.21 2.12 5.96
CA TYR A 123 1.15 1.62 4.96
C TYR A 123 1.80 0.31 5.40
N PHE A 124 2.37 0.27 6.61
CA PHE A 124 3.03 -0.93 7.12
C PHE A 124 2.04 -2.08 7.30
N TRP A 125 0.82 -1.78 7.73
CA TRP A 125 -0.26 -2.76 7.80
C TRP A 125 -0.56 -3.38 6.43
N TYR A 126 -0.79 -2.56 5.40
CA TYR A 126 -1.06 -3.06 4.05
C TYR A 126 0.13 -3.79 3.44
N ALA A 127 1.36 -3.38 3.74
CA ALA A 127 2.56 -4.11 3.31
C ALA A 127 2.61 -5.53 3.89
N ILE A 128 2.24 -5.72 5.15
CA ILE A 128 2.11 -7.05 5.78
C ILE A 128 1.00 -7.85 5.11
N VAL A 129 -0.19 -7.26 4.92
CA VAL A 129 -1.34 -7.93 4.29
C VAL A 129 -1.00 -8.42 2.87
N ILE A 130 -0.35 -7.59 2.06
CA ILE A 130 0.10 -7.96 0.71
C ILE A 130 1.09 -9.12 0.78
N SER A 131 2.08 -9.02 1.68
CA SER A 131 3.08 -10.07 1.86
C SER A 131 2.45 -11.40 2.24
N LEU A 132 1.49 -11.40 3.18
CA LEU A 132 0.75 -12.60 3.59
C LEU A 132 -0.09 -13.19 2.45
N ASN A 133 -0.81 -12.36 1.69
CA ASN A 133 -1.60 -12.81 0.55
C ASN A 133 -0.72 -13.44 -0.55
N ILE A 134 0.45 -12.86 -0.80
CA ILE A 134 1.42 -13.40 -1.77
C ILE A 134 1.98 -14.73 -1.28
N CYS A 135 2.44 -14.80 -0.03
CA CYS A 135 2.95 -16.04 0.56
C CYS A 135 1.90 -17.16 0.54
N ASP A 136 0.67 -16.85 0.95
CA ASP A 136 -0.43 -17.81 0.96
C ASP A 136 -0.78 -18.30 -0.47
N PHE A 137 -0.82 -17.40 -1.45
CA PHE A 137 -1.03 -17.78 -2.86
C PHE A 137 0.06 -18.74 -3.36
N PHE A 138 1.34 -18.45 -3.08
CA PHE A 138 2.44 -19.31 -3.49
C PHE A 138 2.47 -20.65 -2.75
N LEU A 139 2.15 -20.68 -1.46
CA LEU A 139 2.04 -21.91 -0.69
C LEU A 139 0.94 -22.82 -1.25
N TRP A 140 -0.23 -22.27 -1.55
CA TRP A 140 -1.32 -23.02 -2.16
C TRP A 140 -0.99 -23.47 -3.59
N LEU A 141 -0.30 -22.63 -4.37
CA LEU A 141 0.17 -23.01 -5.70
C LEU A 141 1.14 -24.21 -5.64
N TYR A 142 2.04 -24.23 -4.66
CA TYR A 142 2.95 -25.35 -4.43
C TYR A 142 2.19 -26.62 -4.00
N VAL A 143 1.25 -26.51 -3.06
CA VAL A 143 0.44 -27.64 -2.56
C VAL A 143 -0.45 -28.24 -3.67
N ILE A 144 -1.04 -27.40 -4.51
CA ILE A 144 -1.91 -27.85 -5.62
C ILE A 144 -1.10 -28.51 -6.74
N THR A 145 0.19 -28.19 -6.87
CA THR A 145 1.06 -28.86 -7.84
C THR A 145 1.29 -30.29 -7.36
N PRO A 146 0.75 -31.34 -8.03
CA PRO A 146 0.93 -32.69 -7.55
C PRO A 146 2.39 -33.09 -7.72
N GLN A 147 3.11 -33.22 -6.61
CA GLN A 147 4.49 -33.70 -6.58
C GLN A 147 4.59 -35.21 -6.26
N TYR A 148 3.48 -35.91 -5.98
CA TYR A 148 3.52 -37.23 -5.33
C TYR A 148 2.77 -38.38 -6.06
N ARG A 149 2.76 -38.42 -7.40
CA ARG A 149 2.33 -39.63 -8.13
C ARG A 149 3.34 -40.04 -9.22
N LEU A 150 4.62 -39.88 -8.93
CA LEU A 150 5.74 -40.35 -9.73
C LEU A 150 6.84 -40.92 -8.82
N ASP A 151 6.41 -41.69 -7.81
CA ASP A 151 7.12 -42.88 -7.31
C ASP A 151 6.14 -44.04 -7.43
#